data_AF-A0A3L8DF87-F1
#
_entry.id   AF-A0A3L8DF87-F1
#
_cell.length_a   1.000
_cell.length_b   1.000
_cell.length_c   1.000
_cell.angle_alpha   90.00
_cell.angle_beta   90.00
_cell.angle_gamma   90.00
#
_symmetry.space_group_name_H-M   'P 1'
#
loop_
_entity.id
_entity.type
_entity.pdbx_description
1 polymer ?
#
loop_
_entity_poly.entity_id
_entity_poly.type
_entity_poly.pdbx_seq_one_letter_code
_entity_poly.pdbx_strand_id
1 'polypeptide(L)'
;MPFGIPMVWREPNVSNVTKPIPHGCNVPVPHPPRGQGAASAFSSCTNDNINIDDGDFEMIETHDDLPKFDLSDDKTPKLFTQHALNDVVRDLGLSKESALLLASKLGERNLLASNTTFSWYKHRETEFLPFFVAKDDLVYCTNVPGLLKALGLDIYKRNEWRLFIDSSKRSLKGVLLHNGGRYACVPIAHSVHLKESYENVEILLKAIEYNKHKWQNVECLMMLRIRFWCSVRKLKWFIMLLVSST
;
A
#
# COMPACT_ATOMS: atom_id res chain seq x y z
N MET A 1 -44.66 23.83 8.69
CA MET A 1 -44.46 23.81 7.22
C MET A 1 -43.10 23.19 6.93
N PRO A 2 -42.97 22.35 5.90
CA PRO A 2 -41.94 21.32 5.82
C PRO A 2 -40.58 21.86 5.38
N PHE A 3 -39.54 21.22 5.91
CA PHE A 3 -38.14 21.37 5.52
C PHE A 3 -37.87 20.67 4.18
N GLY A 4 -37.05 21.30 3.31
CA GLY A 4 -36.36 20.61 2.22
C GLY A 4 -36.47 21.27 0.86
N ILE A 5 -35.62 22.26 0.58
CA ILE A 5 -35.27 22.62 -0.81
C ILE A 5 -34.17 21.63 -1.25
N PRO A 6 -34.34 20.87 -2.34
CA PRO A 6 -33.28 19.99 -2.83
C PRO A 6 -32.10 20.82 -3.34
N MET A 7 -30.92 20.65 -2.73
CA MET A 7 -29.66 21.17 -3.29
C MET A 7 -29.32 20.40 -4.56
N VAL A 8 -29.51 21.05 -5.71
CA VAL A 8 -28.98 20.58 -6.99
C VAL A 8 -27.51 20.94 -7.04
N TRP A 9 -26.63 19.98 -6.76
CA TRP A 9 -25.19 20.13 -7.03
C TRP A 9 -24.97 20.21 -8.54
N ARG A 10 -24.41 21.32 -9.02
CA ARG A 10 -23.85 21.42 -10.38
C ARG A 10 -22.34 21.38 -10.27
N GLU A 11 -21.72 20.38 -10.89
CA GLU A 11 -20.27 20.32 -11.01
C GLU A 11 -19.76 21.48 -11.88
N PRO A 12 -18.71 22.22 -11.45
CA PRO A 12 -18.09 23.24 -12.29
C PRO A 12 -17.49 22.60 -13.53
N ASN A 13 -17.74 23.20 -14.70
CA ASN A 13 -17.30 22.66 -15.97
C ASN A 13 -15.82 23.02 -16.21
N VAL A 14 -14.91 22.13 -15.83
CA VAL A 14 -13.45 22.28 -16.05
C VAL A 14 -13.00 21.47 -17.25
N SER A 15 -12.26 22.09 -18.17
CA SER A 15 -11.85 21.50 -19.47
C SER A 15 -10.95 20.26 -19.36
N ASN A 16 -10.36 20.02 -18.19
CA ASN A 16 -9.34 18.99 -17.98
C ASN A 16 -9.88 17.74 -17.24
N VAL A 17 -11.21 17.65 -17.05
CA VAL A 17 -11.86 16.54 -16.33
C VAL A 17 -12.65 15.68 -17.31
N THR A 18 -12.32 14.38 -17.38
CA THR A 18 -13.17 13.39 -18.05
C THR A 18 -14.36 13.08 -17.15
N LYS A 19 -15.56 13.47 -17.57
CA LYS A 19 -16.80 13.20 -16.83
C LYS A 19 -17.19 11.72 -16.97
N PRO A 20 -17.88 11.14 -15.97
CA PRO A 20 -18.49 9.83 -16.12
C PRO A 20 -19.40 9.82 -17.36
N ILE A 21 -19.27 8.79 -18.20
CA ILE A 21 -20.13 8.64 -19.37
C ILE A 21 -21.51 8.20 -18.87
N PRO A 22 -22.58 8.97 -19.13
CA PRO A 22 -23.92 8.54 -18.77
C PRO A 22 -24.28 7.24 -19.47
N HIS A 23 -24.85 6.28 -18.74
CA HIS A 23 -25.36 5.06 -19.33
C HIS A 23 -26.47 5.39 -20.34
N GLY A 24 -26.43 4.72 -21.49
CA GLY A 24 -27.36 4.94 -22.60
C GLY A 24 -27.46 3.68 -23.46
N CYS A 25 -28.20 3.74 -24.57
CA CYS A 25 -28.41 2.61 -25.48
C CYS A 25 -27.10 1.97 -26.01
N ASN A 26 -26.00 2.74 -26.09
CA ASN A 26 -24.69 2.24 -26.51
C ASN A 26 -23.76 1.86 -25.34
N VAL A 27 -24.17 2.10 -24.09
CA VAL A 27 -23.41 1.78 -22.86
C VAL A 27 -24.37 1.19 -21.82
N PRO A 28 -24.71 -0.10 -21.95
CA PRO A 28 -25.67 -0.74 -21.06
C PRO A 28 -25.15 -0.79 -19.63
N VAL A 29 -26.08 -0.74 -18.67
CA VAL A 29 -25.77 -0.90 -17.25
C VAL A 29 -25.36 -2.36 -17.01
N PRO A 30 -24.18 -2.64 -16.41
CA PRO A 30 -23.80 -4.00 -16.08
C PRO A 30 -24.81 -4.60 -15.09
N HIS A 31 -25.39 -5.75 -15.44
CA HIS A 31 -26.26 -6.49 -14.54
C HIS A 31 -25.46 -7.56 -13.77
N PRO A 32 -25.72 -7.75 -12.48
CA PRO A 32 -25.15 -8.85 -11.73
C PRO A 32 -25.61 -10.21 -12.31
N PRO A 33 -24.78 -11.26 -12.26
CA PRO A 33 -25.13 -12.58 -12.76
C PRO A 33 -26.38 -13.12 -12.04
N ARG A 34 -27.32 -13.70 -12.80
CA ARG A 34 -28.64 -14.10 -12.31
C ARG A 34 -28.68 -15.61 -12.09
N GLY A 35 -28.81 -16.02 -10.81
CA GLY A 35 -29.06 -17.39 -10.33
C GLY A 35 -27.92 -17.91 -9.45
N GLN A 36 -28.10 -18.40 -8.23
CA GLN A 36 -29.28 -18.70 -7.41
C GLN A 36 -28.90 -18.51 -5.93
N GLY A 37 -29.85 -18.07 -5.09
CA GLY A 37 -29.75 -18.17 -3.62
C GLY A 37 -29.08 -17.01 -2.87
N ALA A 38 -29.73 -15.85 -2.84
CA ALA A 38 -29.42 -14.81 -1.85
C ALA A 38 -30.33 -14.98 -0.61
N ALA A 39 -29.75 -15.51 0.47
CA ALA A 39 -30.06 -15.18 1.86
C ALA A 39 -28.91 -15.82 2.67
N SER A 40 -28.09 -15.12 3.43
CA SER A 40 -28.39 -14.01 4.30
C SER A 40 -27.12 -13.21 4.59
N ALA A 41 -27.34 -11.92 4.82
CA ALA A 41 -26.37 -10.96 5.26
C ALA A 41 -25.72 -11.34 6.60
N PHE A 42 -24.53 -10.78 6.81
CA PHE A 42 -24.01 -10.33 8.11
C PHE A 42 -24.94 -10.59 9.30
N SER A 43 -24.52 -11.44 10.23
CA SER A 43 -24.93 -11.30 11.62
C SER A 43 -23.72 -11.41 12.53
N SER A 44 -23.61 -10.41 13.39
CA SER A 44 -22.59 -10.26 14.42
C SER A 44 -23.04 -11.00 15.69
N CYS A 45 -22.10 -11.72 16.30
CA CYS A 45 -22.00 -12.17 17.70
C CYS A 45 -23.27 -12.33 18.57
N THR A 46 -23.50 -13.57 19.06
CA THR A 46 -23.87 -13.88 20.46
C THR A 46 -23.45 -15.32 20.80
N ASN A 47 -22.87 -15.51 22.00
CA ASN A 47 -22.81 -16.82 22.67
C ASN A 47 -24.25 -17.31 22.95
N ASP A 48 -24.50 -18.62 22.82
CA ASP A 48 -24.96 -19.47 23.94
C ASP A 48 -25.27 -20.89 23.45
N ASN A 49 -24.61 -21.86 24.11
CA ASN A 49 -24.96 -23.25 24.35
C ASN A 49 -25.71 -24.04 23.26
N ILE A 50 -24.98 -24.89 22.53
CA ILE A 50 -25.55 -26.07 21.89
C ILE A 50 -24.87 -27.32 22.47
N ASN A 51 -25.75 -28.18 22.97
CA ASN A 51 -25.53 -29.46 23.62
C ASN A 51 -24.64 -30.36 22.76
N ILE A 52 -23.61 -30.97 23.37
CA ILE A 52 -22.83 -32.04 22.73
C ILE A 52 -23.72 -33.28 22.76
N ASP A 53 -24.22 -33.67 21.59
CA ASP A 53 -24.73 -35.03 21.36
C ASP A 53 -23.67 -35.77 20.55
N ASP A 54 -23.08 -36.79 21.17
CA ASP A 54 -22.08 -37.68 20.59
C ASP A 54 -22.76 -38.60 19.57
N GLY A 55 -22.61 -38.36 18.26
CA GLY A 55 -23.19 -39.32 17.34
C GLY A 55 -23.16 -39.13 15.83
N ASP A 56 -22.32 -38.29 15.22
CA ASP A 56 -22.08 -38.35 13.75
C ASP A 56 -20.90 -37.47 13.30
N PHE A 57 -19.69 -38.02 13.32
CA PHE A 57 -18.60 -37.45 12.51
C PHE A 57 -18.87 -37.76 11.03
N GLU A 58 -19.69 -36.93 10.37
CA GLU A 58 -19.72 -36.90 8.91
C GLU A 58 -18.35 -36.44 8.42
N MET A 59 -17.65 -37.37 7.76
CA MET A 59 -16.46 -37.09 6.96
C MET A 59 -16.82 -36.02 5.92
N ILE A 60 -16.40 -34.78 6.14
CA ILE A 60 -16.43 -33.74 5.11
C ILE A 60 -15.61 -34.28 3.93
N GLU A 61 -16.29 -34.62 2.85
CA GLU A 61 -15.67 -34.93 1.57
C GLU A 61 -14.76 -33.77 1.18
N THR A 62 -13.47 -34.08 1.06
CA THR A 62 -12.46 -33.15 0.56
C THR A 62 -12.83 -32.73 -0.85
N HIS A 63 -13.42 -31.55 -1.01
CA HIS A 63 -13.56 -30.88 -2.29
C HIS A 63 -12.18 -30.74 -2.96
N ASP A 64 -12.05 -31.29 -4.16
CA ASP A 64 -10.83 -31.38 -5.00
C ASP A 64 -10.24 -30.03 -5.46
N ASP A 65 -10.74 -28.89 -4.98
CA ASP A 65 -10.33 -27.55 -5.40
C ASP A 65 -9.25 -26.90 -4.51
N LEU A 66 -8.66 -27.65 -3.57
CA LEU A 66 -7.47 -27.19 -2.84
C LEU A 66 -6.23 -27.28 -3.76
N PRO A 67 -5.36 -26.24 -3.81
CA PRO A 67 -4.13 -26.31 -4.59
C PRO A 67 -3.31 -27.49 -4.08
N LYS A 68 -3.18 -28.53 -4.92
CA LYS A 68 -2.30 -29.67 -4.68
C LYS A 68 -0.88 -29.12 -4.53
N PHE A 69 -0.36 -29.13 -3.32
CA PHE A 69 1.06 -28.88 -3.11
C PHE A 69 1.81 -30.00 -3.83
N ASP A 70 2.63 -29.63 -4.81
CA ASP A 70 3.52 -30.56 -5.50
C ASP A 70 4.56 -31.07 -4.51
N LEU A 71 4.19 -32.15 -3.82
CA LEU A 71 5.09 -32.92 -2.98
C LEU A 71 5.95 -33.76 -3.93
N SER A 72 6.93 -33.12 -4.57
CA SER A 72 7.99 -33.84 -5.26
C SER A 72 8.59 -34.83 -4.26
N ASP A 73 8.66 -36.13 -4.60
CA ASP A 73 9.04 -37.24 -3.70
C ASP A 73 10.54 -37.22 -3.29
N ASP A 74 11.20 -36.07 -3.49
CA ASP A 74 12.56 -35.79 -3.05
C ASP A 74 12.54 -35.55 -1.54
N LYS A 75 12.95 -36.56 -0.77
CA LYS A 75 13.05 -36.54 0.70
C LYS A 75 14.01 -35.48 1.27
N THR A 76 14.65 -34.67 0.43
CA THR A 76 15.55 -33.61 0.87
C THR A 76 14.78 -32.33 1.17
N PRO A 77 14.96 -31.72 2.36
CA PRO A 77 14.30 -30.47 2.69
C PRO A 77 14.75 -29.36 1.72
N LYS A 78 13.78 -28.72 1.07
CA LYS A 78 14.02 -27.59 0.18
C LYS A 78 14.33 -26.33 0.99
N LEU A 79 15.58 -25.92 0.98
CA LEU A 79 16.04 -24.73 1.71
C LEU A 79 15.55 -23.44 1.03
N PHE A 80 15.25 -22.43 1.82
CA PHE A 80 14.93 -21.10 1.32
C PHE A 80 16.20 -20.39 0.86
N THR A 81 16.25 -20.07 -0.43
CA THR A 81 17.22 -19.13 -1.00
C THR A 81 16.84 -17.69 -0.62
N GLN A 82 17.77 -16.75 -0.83
CA GLN A 82 17.49 -15.32 -0.61
C GLN A 82 16.26 -14.83 -1.39
N HIS A 83 16.10 -15.28 -2.64
CA HIS A 83 14.98 -14.89 -3.48
C HIS A 83 13.66 -15.44 -2.92
N ALA A 84 13.62 -16.73 -2.60
CA ALA A 84 12.43 -17.37 -2.03
C ALA A 84 12.03 -16.74 -0.68
N LEU A 85 13.02 -16.41 0.18
CA LEU A 85 12.76 -15.71 1.43
C LEU A 85 12.18 -14.30 1.19
N ASN A 86 12.73 -13.55 0.23
CA ASN A 86 12.23 -12.24 -0.15
C ASN A 86 10.81 -12.28 -0.71
N ASP A 87 10.49 -13.31 -1.50
CA ASP A 87 9.15 -13.52 -2.05
C ASP A 87 8.14 -13.78 -0.93
N VAL A 88 8.45 -14.68 0.02
CA VAL A 88 7.59 -14.94 1.19
C VAL A 88 7.36 -13.66 1.99
N VAL A 89 8.41 -12.89 2.28
CA VAL A 89 8.29 -11.62 3.00
C VAL A 89 7.39 -10.63 2.25
N ARG A 90 7.51 -10.55 0.92
CA ARG A 90 6.73 -9.65 0.07
C ARG A 90 5.27 -10.07 -0.03
N ASP A 91 5.02 -11.36 -0.17
CA ASP A 91 3.69 -11.92 -0.45
C ASP A 91 2.84 -11.94 0.84
N LEU A 92 3.47 -12.23 1.98
CA LEU A 92 2.85 -12.10 3.31
C LEU A 92 2.78 -10.64 3.79
N GLY A 93 3.51 -9.72 3.16
CA GLY A 93 3.54 -8.31 3.53
C GLY A 93 4.10 -8.06 4.93
N LEU A 94 5.15 -8.79 5.32
CA LEU A 94 5.75 -8.72 6.64
C LEU A 94 6.43 -7.36 6.91
N SER A 95 6.36 -6.90 8.16
CA SER A 95 7.19 -5.78 8.65
C SER A 95 8.66 -6.18 8.70
N LYS A 96 9.54 -5.20 8.88
CA LYS A 96 10.99 -5.43 9.04
C LYS A 96 11.27 -6.39 10.20
N GLU A 97 10.65 -6.16 11.35
CA GLU A 97 10.84 -6.95 12.57
C GLU A 97 10.30 -8.37 12.40
N SER A 98 9.13 -8.51 11.77
CA SER A 98 8.53 -9.82 11.53
C SER A 98 9.25 -10.63 10.44
N ALA A 99 9.75 -9.97 9.38
CA ALA A 99 10.62 -10.60 8.39
C ALA A 99 11.95 -11.08 9.01
N LEU A 100 12.55 -10.26 9.87
CA LEU A 100 13.76 -10.64 10.62
C LEU A 100 13.49 -11.81 11.57
N LEU A 101 12.38 -11.77 12.30
CA LEU A 101 11.99 -12.86 13.19
C LEU A 101 11.74 -14.16 12.42
N LEU A 102 11.02 -14.10 11.31
CA LEU A 102 10.79 -15.24 10.42
C LEU A 102 12.11 -15.83 9.95
N ALA A 103 12.99 -15.00 9.40
CA ALA A 103 14.27 -15.46 8.90
C ALA A 103 15.16 -16.04 10.01
N SER A 104 15.14 -15.44 11.22
CA SER A 104 15.82 -16.00 12.40
C SER A 104 15.29 -17.40 12.74
N LYS A 105 13.96 -17.58 12.75
CA LYS A 105 13.31 -18.86 13.05
C LYS A 105 13.53 -19.93 11.99
N LEU A 106 13.67 -19.54 10.72
CA LEU A 106 14.06 -20.43 9.63
C LEU A 106 15.55 -20.81 9.73
N GLY A 107 16.41 -19.84 10.09
CA GLY A 107 17.83 -20.07 10.31
C GLY A 107 18.12 -21.01 11.48
N GLU A 108 17.45 -20.83 12.62
CA GLU A 108 17.51 -21.73 13.79
C GLU A 108 17.20 -23.19 13.45
N ARG A 109 16.38 -23.42 12.41
CA ARG A 109 15.96 -24.77 11.96
C ARG A 109 16.76 -25.29 10.77
N ASN A 110 17.84 -24.61 10.37
CA ASN A 110 18.62 -24.95 9.19
C ASN A 110 17.77 -25.03 7.90
N LEU A 111 16.73 -24.18 7.79
CA LEU A 111 15.85 -24.12 6.62
C LEU A 111 16.26 -23.02 5.62
N LEU A 112 17.36 -22.31 5.90
CA LEU A 112 17.94 -21.31 4.99
C LEU A 112 19.15 -21.90 4.26
N ALA A 113 19.31 -21.55 2.99
CA ALA A 113 20.54 -21.84 2.26
C ALA A 113 21.73 -21.07 2.88
N SER A 114 22.94 -21.60 2.74
CA SER A 114 24.17 -21.07 3.36
C SER A 114 24.57 -19.66 2.92
N ASN A 115 24.04 -19.17 1.79
CA ASN A 115 24.25 -17.81 1.29
C ASN A 115 23.08 -16.84 1.57
N THR A 116 22.03 -17.29 2.28
CA THR A 116 20.87 -16.46 2.58
C THR A 116 21.17 -15.62 3.83
N THR A 117 21.11 -14.29 3.68
CA THR A 117 21.30 -13.36 4.78
C THR A 117 20.00 -12.62 5.07
N PHE A 118 19.70 -12.43 6.35
CA PHE A 118 18.52 -11.69 6.79
C PHE A 118 18.86 -10.32 7.39
N SER A 119 20.15 -10.05 7.62
CA SER A 119 20.65 -8.73 8.04
C SER A 119 20.33 -7.65 7.01
N TRP A 120 20.12 -8.00 5.73
CA TRP A 120 19.72 -7.05 4.70
C TRP A 120 18.46 -6.25 5.07
N TYR A 121 17.46 -6.88 5.71
CA TYR A 121 16.26 -6.16 6.15
C TYR A 121 16.58 -5.10 7.23
N LYS A 122 17.70 -5.22 7.96
CA LYS A 122 18.16 -4.24 8.94
C LYS A 122 18.73 -2.96 8.34
N HIS A 123 19.33 -3.05 7.16
CA HIS A 123 20.13 -1.96 6.59
C HIS A 123 19.66 -1.49 5.22
N ARG A 124 18.56 -2.06 4.68
CA ARG A 124 18.07 -1.66 3.36
C ARG A 124 17.77 -0.16 3.26
N GLU A 125 17.36 0.48 4.34
CA GLU A 125 17.12 1.93 4.36
C GLU A 125 18.41 2.75 4.26
N THR A 126 19.57 2.20 4.66
CA THR A 126 20.81 2.99 4.78
C THR A 126 21.32 3.51 3.46
N GLU A 127 21.03 2.79 2.36
CA GLU A 127 21.35 3.25 1.00
C GLU A 127 20.55 4.49 0.60
N PHE A 128 19.35 4.66 1.16
CA PHE A 128 18.45 5.77 0.82
C PHE A 128 18.57 6.96 1.77
N LEU A 129 19.10 6.77 2.99
CA LEU A 129 19.29 7.82 3.99
C LEU A 129 19.99 9.08 3.44
N PRO A 130 21.06 8.99 2.60
CA PRO A 130 21.75 10.17 2.08
C PRO A 130 20.87 11.11 1.23
N PHE A 131 19.73 10.64 0.72
CA PHE A 131 18.82 11.46 -0.06
C PHE A 131 17.86 12.28 0.80
N PHE A 132 17.72 11.96 2.09
CA PHE A 132 16.77 12.60 2.99
C PHE A 132 17.47 13.49 4.01
N VAL A 133 16.84 14.62 4.32
CA VAL A 133 17.25 15.52 5.39
C VAL A 133 16.05 15.73 6.31
N ALA A 134 16.32 15.66 7.61
CA ALA A 134 15.38 16.09 8.64
C ALA A 134 15.67 17.54 9.00
N LYS A 135 14.66 18.41 8.86
CA LYS A 135 14.74 19.80 9.30
C LYS A 135 13.46 20.15 10.04
N ASP A 136 13.63 20.64 11.27
CA ASP A 136 12.53 20.87 12.19
C ASP A 136 11.69 19.59 12.33
N ASP A 137 10.39 19.67 12.02
CA ASP A 137 9.45 18.55 12.08
C ASP A 137 9.26 17.82 10.74
N LEU A 138 9.98 18.21 9.68
CA LEU A 138 9.80 17.68 8.32
C LEU A 138 11.04 16.91 7.86
N VAL A 139 10.84 15.66 7.46
CA VAL A 139 11.83 14.87 6.72
C VAL A 139 11.48 14.93 5.25
N TYR A 140 12.43 15.33 4.40
CA TYR A 140 12.20 15.49 2.97
C TYR A 140 13.40 15.08 2.13
N CYS A 141 13.12 14.69 0.88
CA CYS A 141 14.11 14.30 -0.10
C CYS A 141 14.75 15.54 -0.75
N THR A 142 16.07 15.60 -0.75
CA THR A 142 16.85 16.70 -1.34
C THR A 142 17.23 16.44 -2.80
N ASN A 143 17.33 15.17 -3.21
CA ASN A 143 17.73 14.78 -4.57
C ASN A 143 16.81 13.68 -5.10
N VAL A 144 15.64 14.08 -5.60
CA VAL A 144 14.65 13.17 -6.20
C VAL A 144 15.22 12.38 -7.39
N PRO A 145 15.94 12.97 -8.36
CA PRO A 145 16.54 12.19 -9.45
C PRO A 145 17.50 11.11 -8.95
N GLY A 146 18.34 11.43 -7.96
CA GLY A 146 19.27 10.48 -7.35
C GLY A 146 18.56 9.35 -6.62
N LEU A 147 17.51 9.67 -5.84
CA LEU A 147 16.67 8.68 -5.18
C LEU A 147 16.01 7.72 -6.18
N LEU A 148 15.42 8.26 -7.25
CA LEU A 148 14.80 7.43 -8.28
C LEU A 148 15.82 6.54 -8.99
N LYS A 149 17.02 7.06 -9.27
CA LYS A 149 18.12 6.26 -9.82
C LYS A 149 18.54 5.12 -8.90
N ALA A 150 18.68 5.37 -7.60
CA ALA A 150 18.99 4.34 -6.60
C ALA A 150 17.87 3.28 -6.51
N LEU A 151 16.63 3.66 -6.79
CA LEU A 151 15.49 2.74 -6.91
C LEU A 151 15.45 1.96 -8.25
N GLY A 152 16.45 2.13 -9.12
CA GLY A 152 16.55 1.44 -10.41
C GLY A 152 15.91 2.18 -11.58
N LEU A 153 15.66 3.49 -11.46
CA LEU A 153 15.14 4.32 -12.55
C LEU A 153 16.25 5.17 -13.17
N ASP A 154 16.82 4.69 -14.27
CA ASP A 154 17.96 5.36 -14.92
C ASP A 154 17.58 6.74 -15.51
N ILE A 155 16.32 6.94 -15.90
CA ILE A 155 15.84 8.16 -16.54
C ILE A 155 14.68 8.76 -15.76
N TYR A 156 14.92 9.92 -15.14
CA TYR A 156 13.88 10.69 -14.48
C TYR A 156 13.24 11.71 -15.44
N LYS A 157 11.98 11.46 -15.83
CA LYS A 157 11.14 12.40 -16.57
C LYS A 157 10.03 12.92 -15.69
N ARG A 158 10.23 14.11 -15.16
CA ARG A 158 9.25 14.91 -14.41
C ARG A 158 7.78 14.79 -14.85
N ASN A 159 7.50 14.87 -16.16
CA ASN A 159 6.13 14.87 -16.69
C ASN A 159 5.41 13.52 -16.51
N GLU A 160 6.14 12.46 -16.19
CA GLU A 160 5.62 11.13 -15.92
C GLU A 160 5.22 10.94 -14.44
N TRP A 161 5.47 11.94 -13.60
CA TRP A 161 5.21 11.90 -12.16
C TRP A 161 4.21 12.97 -11.73
N ARG A 162 3.39 12.59 -10.74
CA ARG A 162 2.45 13.45 -10.02
C ARG A 162 2.83 13.50 -8.56
N LEU A 163 2.74 14.70 -7.98
CA LEU A 163 2.88 14.86 -6.55
C LEU A 163 1.53 14.60 -5.88
N PHE A 164 1.54 13.75 -4.87
CA PHE A 164 0.41 13.49 -4.01
C PHE A 164 0.76 13.92 -2.58
N ILE A 165 -0.07 14.76 -1.98
CA ILE A 165 0.06 15.15 -0.58
C ILE A 165 -1.04 14.45 0.19
N ASP A 166 -0.63 13.52 1.06
CA ASP A 166 -1.52 12.86 2.02
C ASP A 166 -1.44 13.63 3.33
N SER A 167 -2.50 14.35 3.64
CA SER A 167 -2.61 15.10 4.87
C SER A 167 -3.66 14.46 5.78
N SER A 168 -3.34 14.46 7.07
CA SER A 168 -4.23 13.96 8.12
C SER A 168 -4.13 14.86 9.34
N LYS A 169 -5.05 14.69 10.31
CA LYS A 169 -4.98 15.41 11.59
C LYS A 169 -3.68 15.16 12.38
N ARG A 170 -2.90 14.14 12.04
CA ARG A 170 -1.74 13.66 12.80
C ARG A 170 -0.46 13.54 11.97
N SER A 171 -0.49 13.82 10.67
CA SER A 171 0.69 13.70 9.82
C SER A 171 0.46 14.36 8.47
N LEU A 172 1.54 14.81 7.87
CA LEU A 172 1.61 15.36 6.52
C LEU A 172 2.65 14.57 5.73
N LYS A 173 2.29 14.11 4.53
CA LYS A 173 3.17 13.27 3.70
C LYS A 173 3.15 13.72 2.26
N GLY A 174 4.30 13.74 1.62
CA GLY A 174 4.47 13.96 0.18
C GLY A 174 4.95 12.67 -0.48
N VAL A 175 4.24 12.24 -1.52
CA VAL A 175 4.49 10.99 -2.24
C VAL A 175 4.43 11.25 -3.74
N LEU A 176 5.39 10.73 -4.49
CA LEU A 176 5.39 10.73 -5.95
C LEU A 176 4.69 9.50 -6.49
N LEU A 177 3.81 9.71 -7.46
CA LEU A 177 3.08 8.69 -8.18
C LEU A 177 3.46 8.73 -9.65
N HIS A 178 3.78 7.58 -10.23
CA HIS A 178 4.01 7.47 -11.66
C HIS A 178 2.68 7.38 -12.41
N ASN A 179 2.49 8.21 -13.44
CA ASN A 179 1.24 8.36 -14.19
C ASN A 179 0.75 7.06 -14.83
N GLY A 180 1.68 6.20 -15.26
CA GLY A 180 1.37 4.91 -15.87
C GLY A 180 1.20 3.76 -14.88
N GLY A 181 1.24 3.98 -13.56
CA GLY A 181 1.09 2.94 -12.53
C GLY A 181 2.16 1.83 -12.53
N ARG A 182 3.18 1.96 -13.38
CA ARG A 182 4.27 0.98 -13.55
C ARG A 182 5.18 0.83 -12.34
N TYR A 183 5.31 1.91 -11.56
CA TYR A 183 6.20 1.96 -10.41
C TYR A 183 5.39 2.12 -9.13
N ALA A 184 5.94 1.59 -8.04
CA ALA A 184 5.43 1.87 -6.72
C ALA A 184 5.48 3.37 -6.43
N CYS A 185 4.61 3.82 -5.54
CA CYS A 185 4.66 5.17 -5.02
C CYS A 185 5.99 5.42 -4.29
N VAL A 186 6.58 6.60 -4.48
CA VAL A 186 7.89 6.95 -3.91
C VAL A 186 7.71 8.07 -2.90
N PRO A 187 7.95 7.84 -1.61
CA PRO A 187 7.81 8.90 -0.63
C PRO A 187 8.96 9.90 -0.73
N ILE A 188 8.62 11.18 -0.64
CA ILE A 188 9.59 12.28 -0.74
C ILE A 188 9.51 13.26 0.42
N ALA A 189 8.44 13.24 1.21
CA ALA A 189 8.32 14.06 2.41
C ALA A 189 7.43 13.40 3.47
N HIS A 190 7.73 13.65 4.74
CA HIS A 190 6.97 13.15 5.87
C HIS A 190 7.13 14.01 7.11
N SER A 191 6.04 14.20 7.83
CA SER A 191 6.02 14.72 9.18
C SER A 191 4.89 14.06 9.98
N VAL A 192 5.15 13.78 11.27
CA VAL A 192 4.14 13.36 12.25
C VAL A 192 3.64 14.52 13.12
N HIS A 193 4.32 15.67 13.07
CA HIS A 193 3.99 16.83 13.89
C HIS A 193 3.25 17.89 13.05
N LEU A 194 3.59 18.02 11.77
CA LEU A 194 2.88 18.90 10.84
C LEU A 194 1.54 18.31 10.43
N LYS A 195 0.53 19.18 10.37
CA LYS A 195 -0.84 18.88 9.96
C LYS A 195 -1.17 19.58 8.66
N GLU A 196 -2.33 19.27 8.11
CA GLU A 196 -2.90 20.02 6.97
C GLU A 196 -3.14 21.49 7.35
N SER A 197 -2.22 22.36 6.94
CA SER A 197 -2.41 23.80 6.89
C SER A 197 -1.71 24.34 5.65
N TYR A 198 -2.15 25.50 5.15
CA TYR A 198 -1.55 26.10 3.96
C TYR A 198 -0.06 26.38 4.17
N GLU A 199 0.32 26.83 5.36
CA GLU A 199 1.70 27.15 5.72
C GLU A 199 2.57 25.89 5.74
N ASN A 200 2.07 24.79 6.32
CA ASN A 200 2.81 23.53 6.39
C ASN A 200 2.96 22.88 5.01
N VAL A 201 1.93 22.95 4.18
CA VAL A 201 2.00 22.50 2.79
C VAL A 201 2.98 23.35 2.00
N GLU A 202 2.99 24.66 2.20
CA GLU A 202 3.97 25.55 1.56
C GLU A 202 5.41 25.23 1.98
N ILE A 203 5.64 24.98 3.27
CA ILE A 203 6.95 24.52 3.80
C ILE A 203 7.36 23.22 3.10
N LEU A 204 6.45 22.25 3.00
CA LEU A 204 6.72 20.98 2.32
C LEU A 204 7.05 21.18 0.84
N LEU A 205 6.28 22.00 0.11
CA LEU A 205 6.48 22.26 -1.32
C LEU A 205 7.81 23.00 -1.58
N LYS A 206 8.19 23.92 -0.69
CA LYS A 206 9.49 24.60 -0.73
C LYS A 206 10.64 23.61 -0.50
N ALA A 207 10.50 22.74 0.50
CA ALA A 207 11.54 21.79 0.88
C ALA A 207 11.85 20.77 -0.22
N ILE A 208 10.83 20.25 -0.91
CA ILE A 208 10.99 19.31 -2.05
C ILE A 208 11.30 20.02 -3.39
N GLU A 209 11.58 21.32 -3.35
CA GLU A 209 11.87 22.14 -4.52
C GLU A 209 10.81 22.02 -5.63
N TYR A 210 9.53 22.03 -5.25
CA TYR A 210 8.41 21.79 -6.17
C TYR A 210 8.47 22.70 -7.41
N ASN A 211 8.87 23.97 -7.26
CA ASN A 211 8.99 24.91 -8.38
C ASN A 211 10.02 24.48 -9.44
N LYS A 212 11.07 23.77 -9.03
CA LYS A 212 12.02 23.20 -9.98
C LYS A 212 11.35 22.11 -10.76
N HIS A 213 10.61 21.21 -10.11
CA HIS A 213 10.01 20.04 -10.72
C HIS A 213 8.65 20.26 -11.38
N LYS A 214 7.80 21.20 -10.97
CA LYS A 214 6.48 21.45 -11.58
C LYS A 214 5.70 20.17 -11.92
N TRP A 215 5.71 19.18 -11.01
CA TRP A 215 4.94 17.95 -11.21
C TRP A 215 3.47 18.31 -11.39
N GLN A 216 2.72 17.50 -12.14
CA GLN A 216 1.28 17.73 -12.24
C GLN A 216 0.65 17.76 -10.83
N ASN A 217 -0.01 18.87 -10.51
CA ASN A 217 -0.70 19.08 -9.24
C ASN A 217 -1.85 18.07 -9.12
N VAL A 218 -2.00 17.45 -7.95
CA VAL A 218 -3.17 16.64 -7.64
C VAL A 218 -3.70 17.00 -6.26
N GLU A 219 -5.00 17.20 -6.23
CA GLU A 219 -5.89 17.62 -5.14
C GLU A 219 -5.72 16.77 -3.87
N CYS A 220 -5.74 17.43 -2.70
CA CYS A 220 -5.98 16.79 -1.41
C CYS A 220 -7.37 16.15 -1.43
N LEU A 221 -7.45 14.86 -1.74
CA LEU A 221 -8.74 14.17 -1.76
C LEU A 221 -8.98 13.52 -0.40
N MET A 222 -9.79 14.19 0.43
CA MET A 222 -10.30 13.62 1.68
C MET A 222 -11.18 12.36 1.49
N MET A 223 -11.38 11.82 0.28
CA MET A 223 -12.30 10.70 0.03
C MET A 223 -11.84 9.70 -1.05
N LEU A 224 -10.91 8.79 -0.72
CA LEU A 224 -10.91 7.45 -1.34
C LEU A 224 -10.22 6.42 -0.45
N ARG A 225 -10.93 6.08 0.61
CA ARG A 225 -10.52 5.15 1.67
C ARG A 225 -10.60 3.66 1.28
N ILE A 226 -10.78 3.27 0.01
CA ILE A 226 -11.11 1.87 -0.33
C ILE A 226 -10.22 1.18 -1.39
N ARG A 227 -9.38 1.88 -2.17
CA ARG A 227 -8.45 1.18 -3.10
C ARG A 227 -6.96 1.44 -2.90
N PHE A 228 -6.59 2.50 -2.17
CA PHE A 228 -5.18 2.78 -1.86
C PHE A 228 -4.68 1.99 -0.65
N TRP A 229 -5.58 1.47 0.21
CA TRP A 229 -5.18 0.83 1.47
C TRP A 229 -4.51 -0.56 1.30
N CYS A 230 -4.71 -1.24 0.17
CA CYS A 230 -4.03 -2.51 -0.11
C CYS A 230 -2.57 -2.31 -0.58
N SER A 231 -2.24 -1.16 -1.19
CA SER A 231 -0.88 -0.84 -1.66
C SER A 231 -0.10 0.09 -0.70
N VAL A 232 -0.79 0.98 0.03
CA VAL A 232 -0.16 1.87 1.03
C VAL A 232 0.23 1.16 2.31
N ARG A 233 -0.33 -0.02 2.62
CA ARG A 233 0.26 -0.87 3.66
C ARG A 233 1.72 -1.22 3.35
N LYS A 234 2.18 -1.17 2.09
CA LYS A 234 3.61 -1.32 1.73
C LYS A 234 4.40 0.00 1.83
N LEU A 235 3.76 1.18 1.73
CA LEU A 235 4.44 2.48 1.76
C LEU A 235 4.42 3.20 3.12
N LYS A 236 3.46 2.87 4.00
CA LYS A 236 3.45 3.35 5.38
C LYS A 236 4.75 2.95 6.10
N TRP A 237 5.35 1.82 5.72
CA TRP A 237 6.62 1.32 6.24
C TRP A 237 7.86 2.03 5.68
N PHE A 238 7.90 2.36 4.38
CA PHE A 238 9.10 2.99 3.79
C PHE A 238 9.37 4.39 4.38
N ILE A 239 8.32 5.09 4.80
CA ILE A 239 8.45 6.38 5.51
C ILE A 239 8.64 6.23 7.02
N MET A 240 7.89 5.33 7.70
CA MET A 240 8.04 5.14 9.15
C MET A 240 9.44 4.65 9.54
N LEU A 241 10.12 3.92 8.65
CA LEU A 241 11.47 3.39 8.89
C LEU A 241 12.60 4.41 8.68
N LEU A 242 12.36 5.53 7.99
CA LEU A 242 13.37 6.59 7.86
C LEU A 242 13.42 7.53 9.07
N VAL A 243 12.37 7.55 9.91
CA VAL A 243 12.23 8.54 11.01
C VAL A 243 12.21 7.90 12.40
N SER A 244 12.13 6.58 12.54
CA SER A 244 12.16 5.91 13.86
C SER A 244 13.58 5.72 14.44
N SER A 245 14.57 6.49 13.98
CA SER A 245 15.96 6.46 14.50
C SER A 245 16.50 7.84 14.88
N THR A 246 15.62 8.76 15.25
CA THR A 246 15.96 9.98 16.00
C THR A 246 15.19 9.99 17.31
#